data_AF-A0A2V6HPX0-F1
#
_entry.id   AF-A0A2V6HPX0-F1
#
_cell.length_a   1.000
_cell.length_b   1.000
_cell.length_c   1.000
_cell.angle_alpha   90.00
_cell.angle_beta   90.00
_cell.angle_gamma   90.00
#
_symmetry.space_group_name_H-M   'P 1'
#
loop_
_entity.id
_entity.type
_entity.pdbx_description
1 polymer ?
#
loop_
_entity_poly.entity_id
_entity_poly.type
_entity_poly.pdbx_seq_one_letter_code
_entity_poly.pdbx_strand_id
1 'polypeptide(L)' 'MANQRDMNTWGARQEPIQILRWGDPQQSLQFLQSHTDYKHIKRMVFELQGRDQEAAAMR' A
#
# COMPACT_ATOMS: atom_id res chain seq x y z
N MET A 1 25.06 -7.00 -23.88
CA MET A 1 23.98 -6.00 -23.67
C MET A 1 23.52 -6.15 -22.24
N ALA A 2 23.42 -5.05 -21.48
CA ALA A 2 22.87 -5.13 -20.13
C ALA A 2 21.40 -5.55 -20.23
N ASN A 3 21.02 -6.62 -19.53
CA ASN A 3 19.64 -7.07 -19.49
C ASN A 3 18.89 -6.33 -18.36
N GLN A 4 17.55 -6.45 -18.34
CA GLN A 4 16.72 -5.76 -17.35
C GLN A 4 17.10 -6.09 -15.89
N ARG A 5 17.56 -7.32 -15.63
CA ARG A 5 18.00 -7.74 -14.30
C ARG A 5 19.28 -7.02 -13.89
N ASP A 6 20.24 -6.90 -14.79
CA ASP A 6 21.50 -6.19 -14.54
C ASP A 6 21.24 -4.73 -14.18
N MET A 7 20.30 -4.07 -14.89
CA MET A 7 19.88 -2.70 -14.61
C MET A 7 19.19 -2.56 -13.24
N ASN A 8 18.31 -3.49 -12.88
CA ASN A 8 17.63 -3.46 -11.58
C ASN A 8 18.59 -3.66 -10.40
N THR A 9 19.67 -4.41 -10.61
CA THR A 9 20.71 -4.62 -9.58
C THR A 9 21.74 -3.50 -9.54
N TRP A 10 21.83 -2.70 -10.61
CA TRP A 10 22.83 -1.65 -10.70
C TRP A 10 22.48 -0.52 -9.72
N GLY A 11 23.32 -0.35 -8.69
CA GLY A 11 23.11 0.65 -7.65
C GLY A 11 22.16 0.23 -6.52
N ALA A 12 21.65 -1.00 -6.53
CA ALA A 12 20.88 -1.54 -5.40
C ALA A 12 21.78 -1.67 -4.15
N ARG A 13 21.32 -1.16 -3.02
CA ARG A 13 22.03 -1.23 -1.72
C ARG A 13 21.10 -1.72 -0.64
N GLN A 14 21.65 -2.45 0.33
CA GLN A 14 20.95 -2.79 1.55
C GLN A 14 21.35 -1.78 2.62
N GLU A 15 20.40 -0.94 3.01
CA GLU A 15 20.61 0.08 4.04
C GLU A 15 19.59 -0.15 5.16
N PRO A 16 20.00 -0.06 6.44
CA PRO A 16 19.06 -0.12 7.54
C PRO A 16 18.19 1.13 7.52
N ILE A 17 16.87 0.93 7.45
CA ILE A 17 15.90 2.02 7.58
C ILE A 17 15.20 1.92 8.94
N GLN A 18 14.95 3.08 9.54
CA GLN A 18 14.14 3.19 10.75
C GLN A 18 12.84 3.91 10.42
N ILE A 19 11.73 3.31 10.82
CA ILE A 19 10.43 3.96 10.74
C ILE A 19 10.30 4.91 11.93
N LEU A 20 10.50 6.20 11.69
CA LEU A 20 10.39 7.23 12.73
C LEU A 20 8.95 7.43 13.19
N ARG A 21 8.00 7.37 12.25
CA ARG A 21 6.57 7.53 12.51
C ARG A 21 5.76 6.85 11.41
N TRP A 22 4.74 6.10 11.80
CA TRP A 22 3.73 5.59 10.88
C TRP A 22 2.75 6.69 10.46
N GLY A 23 2.25 6.62 9.23
CA GLY A 23 1.23 7.54 8.72
C GLY A 23 -0.08 7.48 9.53
N ASP A 24 -0.94 8.47 9.33
CA ASP A 24 -2.27 8.52 9.96
C ASP A 24 -3.29 7.71 9.13
N PRO A 25 -3.89 6.64 9.69
CA PRO A 25 -4.93 5.86 9.00
C PRO A 25 -6.12 6.73 8.57
N GLN A 26 -6.46 7.77 9.32
CA GLN A 26 -7.59 8.65 9.00
C GLN A 26 -7.28 9.51 7.77
N GLN A 27 -6.04 9.97 7.64
CA GLN A 27 -5.57 10.69 6.47
C GLN A 27 -5.57 9.76 5.24
N SER A 28 -5.12 8.51 5.39
CA SER A 28 -5.23 7.52 4.31
C SER A 28 -6.68 7.29 3.90
N LEU A 29 -7.60 7.17 4.86
CA LEU A 29 -9.01 6.99 4.59
C LEU A 29 -9.59 8.16 3.79
N GLN A 30 -9.24 9.41 4.13
CA GLN A 30 -9.68 10.60 3.37
C GLN A 30 -9.27 10.55 1.90
N PHE A 31 -8.03 10.14 1.60
CA PHE A 31 -7.56 10.02 0.22
C PHE A 31 -8.18 8.84 -0.54
N LEU A 32 -8.42 7.72 0.15
CA LEU A 32 -8.90 6.49 -0.50
C LEU A 32 -10.41 6.50 -0.77
N GLN A 33 -11.17 7.30 -0.01
CA GLN A 33 -12.63 7.42 -0.16
C GLN A 33 -13.07 7.86 -1.57
N SER A 34 -12.27 8.66 -2.29
CA SER A 34 -12.59 9.11 -3.65
C SER A 34 -12.29 8.08 -4.74
N HIS A 35 -11.64 6.96 -4.41
CA HIS A 35 -11.14 5.99 -5.39
C HIS A 35 -11.68 4.58 -5.18
N THR A 36 -12.88 4.44 -4.59
CA THR A 36 -13.49 3.14 -4.28
C THR A 36 -13.97 2.34 -5.50
N ASP A 37 -13.81 2.87 -6.71
CA ASP A 37 -14.10 2.15 -7.96
C ASP A 37 -13.16 0.94 -8.14
N TYR A 38 -11.93 1.05 -7.62
CA TYR A 38 -11.00 -0.06 -7.61
C TYR A 38 -11.31 -1.01 -6.45
N LYS A 39 -11.53 -2.30 -6.75
CA LYS A 39 -11.84 -3.36 -5.76
C LYS A 39 -10.84 -3.37 -4.60
N HIS A 40 -9.55 -3.21 -4.90
CA HIS A 40 -8.50 -3.22 -3.87
C HIS A 40 -8.54 -1.97 -2.97
N ILE A 41 -8.86 -0.80 -3.51
CA ILE A 41 -9.00 0.43 -2.71
C ILE A 41 -10.23 0.36 -1.82
N LYS A 42 -11.37 -0.09 -2.35
CA LYS A 42 -12.59 -0.27 -1.56
C LYS A 42 -12.39 -1.24 -0.40
N ARG A 43 -11.63 -2.32 -0.61
CA ARG A 43 -11.22 -3.22 0.46
C ARG A 43 -10.37 -2.50 1.51
N MET A 44 -9.34 -1.74 1.11
CA MET A 44 -8.52 -0.97 2.05
C MET A 44 -9.36 0.05 2.84
N VAL A 45 -10.35 0.69 2.21
CA VAL A 45 -11.29 1.59 2.90
C VAL A 45 -12.08 0.84 3.97
N PHE A 46 -12.55 -0.39 3.70
CA PHE A 46 -13.22 -1.20 4.72
C PHE A 46 -12.27 -1.57 5.88
N GLU A 47 -11.03 -1.99 5.59
CA GLU A 47 -10.03 -2.27 6.62
C GLU A 47 -9.78 -1.03 7.51
N LEU A 48 -9.64 0.15 6.90
CA LEU A 48 -9.46 1.42 7.63
C LEU A 48 -10.69 1.86 8.43
N GLN A 49 -11.89 1.41 8.05
CA GLN A 49 -13.14 1.66 8.77
C GLN A 49 -13.41 0.64 9.89
N GLY A 50 -12.53 -0.35 10.11
CA GLY A 50 -12.75 -1.46 11.05
C GLY A 50 -13.78 -2.48 10.55
N ARG A 51 -14.05 -2.49 9.25
CA ARG A 51 -15.03 -3.36 8.56
C ARG A 51 -14.35 -4.62 8.04
N ASP A 52 -13.65 -5.32 8.94
CA ASP A 52 -12.76 -6.43 8.58
C ASP A 52 -13.48 -7.59 7.90
N GLN A 53 -14.73 -7.88 8.28
CA GLN A 53 -15.50 -8.96 7.65
C GLN A 53 -15.86 -8.64 6.19
N GLU A 54 -16.22 -7.40 5.90
CA GLU A 54 -16.57 -6.97 4.55
C GLU A 54 -15.32 -6.86 3.67
N ALA A 55 -14.20 -6.40 4.24
CA ALA A 55 -12.91 -6.46 3.58
C ALA A 55 -12.50 -7.90 3.23
N ALA A 56 -12.67 -8.84 4.16
CA ALA A 56 -12.36 -10.26 3.94
C ALA A 56 -13.27 -10.92 2.89
N ALA A 57 -14.54 -10.51 2.81
CA ALA A 57 -15.48 -10.98 1.79
C ALA A 57 -15.13 -10.51 0.37
N MET A 58 -14.31 -9.45 0.23
CA MET A 58 -13.83 -8.94 -1.04
C MET A 58 -12.57 -9.65 -1.58
N ARG A 59 -12.21 -10.84 -1.06
CA ARG A 59 -11.12 -11.65 -1.62
C ARG A 59 -11.32 -11.98 -3.10
#